data_AF-A0A6H5JBH3-F1
#
_entry.id   AF-A0A6H5JBH3-F1
#
_cell.length_a   1.000
_cell.length_b   1.000
_cell.length_c   1.000
_cell.angle_alpha   90.00
_cell.angle_beta   90.00
_cell.angle_gamma   90.00
#
_symmetry.space_group_name_H-M   'P 1'
#
loop_
_entity.id
_entity.type
_entity.pdbx_description
1 polymer ?
#
loop_
_entity_poly.entity_id
_entity_poly.type
_entity_poly.pdbx_seq_one_letter_code
_entity_poly.pdbx_strand_id
1 'polypeptide(L)'
;MFSGQRRCLEALAVAIRNTSDKGVWFASTRTLKTVCLDIYLSCRNRATARACHVEVTVDTPRRLWLRGEEDALSLNSNGPPSRIPPPAVRVVSLEEYPAQVLARAPKEERPTTTLDASGLPADVGQVALDEPKQSREWWPDSVEELRFGSRFNHPLDSSIEWPALVTHLSFDHHFDQVIDEVCWPPRLQELTFRHAFRRPLTRVVWPSSLRRLSLVGFYNQPIAEVEWPSSLEELRFGERFNHQIQSVAWPAYLVRLSFAGLFDQPIHEVYFPESLRELRLGHMFNQAIDEVRWPPRLQKLTLSEKFNGEIGGVTFPDSLQELHFGFYFNQPLKKVKLPECLETLRFGNNFNQSLAEVSWPHALRDLSFGHKFNQVIEEVRWPPSLQDLAFGLSFNQPIGKIEWPSSLRSLRFGQSFNHPVAEIAWPSC
;
A
#
# COMPACT_ATOMS: atom_id res chain seq x y z
N MET A 1 -18.77 46.56 25.52
CA MET A 1 -18.16 45.92 26.71
C MET A 1 -18.63 44.48 26.80
N PHE A 2 -17.86 43.55 26.26
CA PHE A 2 -17.94 42.13 26.62
C PHE A 2 -16.50 41.61 26.60
N SER A 3 -15.78 41.83 27.70
CA SER A 3 -14.50 41.18 27.96
C SER A 3 -14.76 39.96 28.83
N GLY A 4 -14.15 38.84 28.47
CA GLY A 4 -14.06 37.68 29.36
C GLY A 4 -14.40 36.33 28.74
N GLN A 5 -13.92 36.02 27.54
CA GLN A 5 -13.76 34.61 27.18
C GLN A 5 -12.66 34.01 28.06
N ARG A 6 -13.07 33.28 29.11
CA ARG A 6 -12.17 32.46 29.94
C ARG A 6 -11.63 31.32 29.08
N ARG A 7 -10.40 31.47 28.57
CA ARG A 7 -9.70 30.39 27.87
C ARG A 7 -9.25 29.35 28.88
N CYS A 8 -9.86 28.16 28.84
CA CYS A 8 -9.38 27.01 29.61
C CYS A 8 -8.44 26.19 28.72
N LEU A 9 -7.23 25.93 29.23
CA LEU A 9 -6.19 25.01 28.74
C LEU A 9 -6.01 24.91 27.21
N GLU A 10 -5.05 25.65 26.64
CA GLU A 10 -4.75 25.59 25.20
C GLU A 10 -3.96 24.32 24.79
N ALA A 11 -3.25 23.67 25.73
CA ALA A 11 -2.58 22.40 25.47
C ALA A 11 -2.30 21.63 26.78
N LEU A 12 -2.38 20.30 26.74
CA LEU A 12 -1.93 19.41 27.82
C LEU A 12 -0.73 18.60 27.35
N ALA A 13 0.45 18.86 27.89
CA ALA A 13 1.65 18.07 27.62
C ALA A 13 1.98 17.19 28.83
N VAL A 14 1.66 15.90 28.77
CA VAL A 14 2.09 14.93 29.78
C VAL A 14 3.51 14.47 29.43
N ALA A 15 4.50 14.95 30.16
CA ALA A 15 5.89 14.50 30.01
C ALA A 15 6.20 13.46 31.09
N ILE A 16 6.19 12.17 30.73
CA ILE A 16 6.66 11.12 31.63
C ILE A 16 8.20 11.15 31.57
N ARG A 17 8.84 11.72 32.60
CA ARG A 17 10.30 11.76 32.69
C ARG A 17 10.82 10.44 33.26
N ASN A 18 11.63 9.78 32.43
CA ASN A 18 12.76 8.94 32.78
C ASN A 18 12.54 7.92 33.92
N THR A 19 12.24 6.68 33.55
CA THR A 19 12.62 5.52 34.36
C THR A 19 13.55 4.63 33.53
N SER A 20 14.43 3.93 34.23
CA SER A 20 15.81 3.61 33.85
C SER A 20 16.05 2.62 32.71
N ASP A 21 15.03 2.20 31.95
CA ASP A 21 15.23 1.24 30.86
C ASP A 21 14.65 1.74 29.53
N LYS A 22 15.52 1.79 28.52
CA LYS A 22 15.30 2.31 27.15
C LYS A 22 14.30 1.45 26.34
N GLY A 23 13.04 1.39 26.76
CA GLY A 23 11.94 0.70 26.06
C GLY A 23 10.77 1.64 25.72
N VAL A 24 10.07 1.33 24.61
CA VAL A 24 8.85 2.05 24.17
C VAL A 24 7.65 1.59 25.02
N TRP A 25 6.80 2.54 25.45
CA TRP A 25 5.62 2.29 26.30
C TRP A 25 4.29 2.56 25.56
N PHE A 26 3.22 1.82 25.87
CA PHE A 26 1.85 2.01 25.34
C PHE A 26 0.79 2.04 26.43
N ALA A 27 0.07 3.16 26.62
CA ALA A 27 -0.98 3.30 27.63
C ALA A 27 -2.37 2.97 27.08
N SER A 28 -3.23 2.33 27.88
CA SER A 28 -4.62 2.10 27.49
C SER A 28 -5.38 3.43 27.35
N THR A 29 -6.21 3.56 26.32
CA THR A 29 -7.01 4.75 26.02
C THR A 29 -7.92 5.16 27.18
N ARG A 30 -8.33 4.19 28.02
CA ARG A 30 -9.18 4.45 29.19
C ARG A 30 -8.42 5.19 30.29
N THR A 31 -7.17 4.84 30.52
CA THR A 31 -6.31 5.48 31.51
C THR A 31 -5.99 6.92 31.12
N LEU A 32 -5.73 7.18 29.83
CA LEU A 32 -5.52 8.53 29.29
C LEU A 32 -6.76 9.42 29.46
N LYS A 33 -7.96 8.86 29.26
CA LYS A 33 -9.23 9.58 29.42
C LYS A 33 -9.48 10.02 30.87
N THR A 34 -9.22 9.14 31.85
CA THR A 34 -9.39 9.50 33.27
C THR A 34 -8.44 10.61 33.68
N VAL A 35 -7.16 10.53 33.28
CA VAL A 35 -6.16 11.57 33.56
C VAL A 35 -6.53 12.92 32.94
N CYS A 36 -7.03 12.93 31.70
CA CYS A 36 -7.49 14.17 31.06
C CYS A 36 -8.68 14.80 31.81
N LEU A 37 -9.59 13.98 32.34
CA LEU A 37 -10.79 14.48 33.03
C LEU A 37 -10.46 15.14 34.37
N ASP A 38 -9.55 14.54 35.15
CA ASP A 38 -9.13 15.10 36.45
C ASP A 38 -8.36 16.42 36.30
N ILE A 39 -7.59 16.55 35.22
CA ILE A 39 -6.86 17.78 34.88
C ILE A 39 -7.82 18.89 34.44
N TYR A 40 -8.82 18.56 33.62
CA TYR A 40 -9.85 19.50 33.20
C TYR A 40 -10.65 20.05 34.39
N LEU A 41 -11.03 19.19 35.33
CA LEU A 41 -11.74 19.61 36.55
C LEU A 41 -10.89 20.51 37.45
N SER A 42 -9.59 20.24 37.56
CA SER A 42 -8.67 21.07 38.35
C SER A 42 -8.45 22.46 37.75
N CYS A 43 -8.43 22.59 36.42
CA CYS A 43 -8.27 23.87 35.72
C CYS A 43 -9.53 24.73 35.71
N ARG A 44 -10.73 24.12 35.73
CA ARG A 44 -12.01 24.86 35.72
C ARG A 44 -12.20 25.77 36.94
N ASN A 45 -11.48 25.50 38.04
CA ASN A 45 -11.58 26.26 39.30
C ASN A 45 -10.56 27.40 39.44
N ARG A 46 -9.70 27.69 38.44
CA ARG A 46 -8.76 28.82 38.50
C ARG A 46 -8.67 29.58 37.17
N ALA A 47 -8.68 30.92 37.25
CA ALA A 47 -8.92 31.78 36.10
C ALA A 47 -7.72 32.00 35.15
N THR A 48 -6.50 31.60 35.51
CA THR A 48 -5.28 32.04 34.78
C THR A 48 -4.16 31.00 34.63
N ALA A 49 -4.39 29.71 34.88
CA ALA A 49 -3.31 28.72 34.73
C ALA A 49 -2.98 28.44 33.25
N ARG A 50 -1.73 28.68 32.84
CA ARG A 50 -1.24 28.46 31.45
C ARG A 50 -0.48 27.14 31.24
N ALA A 51 0.01 26.48 32.29
CA ALA A 51 0.65 25.17 32.19
C ALA A 51 0.45 24.36 33.48
N CYS A 52 0.19 23.05 33.37
CA CYS A 52 0.05 22.12 34.49
C CYS A 52 1.18 21.08 34.43
N HIS A 53 1.97 20.95 35.50
CA HIS A 53 2.96 19.87 35.62
C HIS A 53 2.40 18.72 36.45
N VAL A 54 2.45 17.51 35.88
CA VAL A 54 1.86 16.31 36.47
C VAL A 54 2.91 15.21 36.50
N GLU A 55 3.18 14.68 37.69
CA GLU A 55 4.17 13.64 37.90
C GLU A 55 3.48 12.32 38.27
N VAL A 56 3.88 11.22 37.66
CA VAL A 56 3.38 9.87 37.96
C VAL A 56 4.48 9.14 38.70
N THR A 57 4.24 8.76 39.96
CA THR A 57 5.26 8.15 40.82
C THR A 57 5.53 6.69 40.45
N VAL A 58 6.75 6.25 40.76
CA VAL A 58 7.37 4.98 40.32
C VAL A 58 6.70 3.73 40.91
N ASP A 59 5.81 3.87 41.90
CA ASP A 59 5.19 2.75 42.61
C ASP A 59 3.94 2.16 41.93
N THR A 60 3.70 2.44 40.63
CA THR A 60 2.53 1.90 39.92
C THR A 60 2.78 0.44 39.50
N PRO A 61 1.99 -0.57 39.95
CA PRO A 61 2.33 -1.98 39.75
C PRO A 61 2.31 -2.42 38.28
N ARG A 62 3.31 -3.24 37.89
CA ARG A 62 3.59 -3.74 36.52
C ARG A 62 2.44 -4.46 35.78
N ARG A 63 1.29 -4.75 36.41
CA ARG A 63 0.21 -5.58 35.81
C ARG A 63 -0.93 -4.82 35.13
N LEU A 64 -0.73 -3.56 34.74
CA LEU A 64 -1.73 -2.77 34.00
C LEU A 64 -1.38 -2.50 32.52
N TRP A 65 -0.30 -3.11 32.01
CA TRP A 65 0.27 -2.79 30.68
C TRP A 65 0.39 -3.99 29.73
N LEU A 66 -0.25 -5.12 30.06
CA LEU A 66 -0.33 -6.30 29.19
C LEU A 66 -1.77 -6.85 29.18
N ARG A 67 -2.45 -6.71 28.04
CA ARG A 67 -3.31 -7.75 27.43
C ARG A 67 -3.88 -7.26 26.09
N GLY A 68 -3.15 -7.55 25.01
CA GLY A 68 -3.73 -8.18 23.81
C GLY A 68 -3.53 -9.69 23.98
N GLU A 69 -4.50 -10.48 23.52
CA GLU A 69 -4.69 -11.90 23.84
C GLU A 69 -3.53 -12.79 23.36
N GLU A 70 -2.76 -13.31 24.30
CA GLU A 70 -2.13 -14.65 24.29
C GLU A 70 -1.63 -14.93 25.71
N ASP A 71 -2.54 -15.40 26.56
CA ASP A 71 -2.29 -16.18 27.78
C ASP A 71 -3.63 -16.37 28.49
N ALA A 72 -4.43 -17.26 27.94
CA ALA A 72 -5.62 -17.81 28.57
C ALA A 72 -5.46 -19.31 28.79
N LEU A 73 -4.30 -19.77 29.25
CA LEU A 73 -4.15 -21.10 29.82
C LEU A 73 -3.12 -21.08 30.95
N SER A 74 -3.62 -20.75 32.15
CA SER A 74 -3.26 -21.29 33.46
C SER A 74 -3.29 -20.20 34.53
N LEU A 75 -4.24 -20.31 35.45
CA LEU A 75 -4.05 -20.25 36.91
C LEU A 75 -5.42 -20.10 37.58
N ASN A 76 -5.91 -21.23 38.08
CA ASN A 76 -6.81 -21.27 39.22
C ASN A 76 -6.17 -20.55 40.41
N SER A 77 -6.89 -19.65 41.08
CA SER A 77 -7.03 -19.66 42.54
C SER A 77 -7.99 -18.58 43.04
N ASN A 78 -8.76 -18.96 44.05
CA ASN A 78 -9.86 -18.23 44.68
C ASN A 78 -9.35 -17.04 45.53
N GLY A 79 -10.02 -15.90 45.39
CA GLY A 79 -9.93 -14.75 46.31
C GLY A 79 -10.84 -13.62 45.84
N PRO A 80 -11.46 -12.82 46.73
CA PRO A 80 -12.32 -11.73 46.32
C PRO A 80 -11.48 -10.69 45.55
N PRO A 81 -12.04 -10.00 44.52
CA PRO A 81 -11.29 -9.02 43.76
C PRO A 81 -10.88 -7.89 44.70
N SER A 82 -9.61 -7.84 45.07
CA SER A 82 -9.03 -6.71 45.78
C SER A 82 -9.19 -5.49 44.87
N ARG A 83 -9.94 -4.49 45.34
CA ARG A 83 -10.04 -3.19 44.67
C ARG A 83 -8.66 -2.55 44.69
N ILE A 84 -7.92 -2.70 43.61
CA ILE A 84 -6.71 -1.92 43.34
C ILE A 84 -7.19 -0.47 43.19
N PRO A 85 -6.70 0.49 44.00
CA PRO A 85 -7.09 1.89 43.87
C PRO A 85 -6.64 2.41 42.50
N PRO A 86 -7.41 3.30 41.85
CA PRO A 86 -6.96 3.90 40.59
C PRO A 86 -5.68 4.71 40.83
N PRO A 87 -4.79 4.83 39.82
CA PRO A 87 -3.53 5.55 39.95
C PRO A 87 -3.81 6.99 40.37
N ALA A 88 -3.33 7.38 41.55
CA ALA A 88 -3.48 8.73 42.06
C ALA A 88 -2.43 9.62 41.40
N VAL A 89 -2.89 10.45 40.47
CA VAL A 89 -2.06 11.47 39.81
C VAL A 89 -2.10 12.74 40.65
N ARG A 90 -0.94 13.26 41.07
CA ARG A 90 -0.85 14.49 41.87
C ARG A 90 -0.24 15.63 41.05
N VAL A 91 -0.87 16.81 41.06
CA VAL A 91 -0.34 18.03 40.42
C VAL A 91 0.69 18.65 41.35
N VAL A 92 1.91 18.86 40.86
CA VAL A 92 3.06 19.22 41.72
C VAL A 92 3.38 20.72 41.69
N SER A 93 3.17 21.43 40.57
CA SER A 93 3.28 22.91 40.54
C SER A 93 2.54 23.57 39.38
N LEU A 94 2.31 24.89 39.52
CA LEU A 94 1.71 25.79 38.53
C LEU A 94 2.57 27.07 38.48
N GLU A 95 3.19 27.38 37.34
CA GLU A 95 4.06 28.55 37.17
C GLU A 95 3.58 29.47 36.01
N GLU A 96 3.78 30.78 36.18
CA GLU A 96 3.53 31.82 35.16
C GLU A 96 4.85 32.22 34.49
N TYR A 97 4.98 31.98 33.18
CA TYR A 97 6.17 32.37 32.41
C TYR A 97 5.86 33.57 31.48
N PRO A 98 6.79 34.53 31.31
CA PRO A 98 6.73 35.53 30.24
C PRO A 98 6.98 34.87 28.87
N ALA A 99 6.38 35.46 27.84
CA ALA A 99 6.25 34.91 26.49
C ALA A 99 7.59 34.62 25.82
N GLN A 100 8.05 33.36 25.91
CA GLN A 100 8.95 32.69 24.97
C GLN A 100 9.08 31.22 25.41
N VAL A 101 9.07 30.32 24.42
CA VAL A 101 9.26 28.85 24.58
C VAL A 101 8.05 28.14 25.20
N LEU A 102 7.29 27.44 24.35
CA LEU A 102 6.55 26.17 24.58
C LEU A 102 5.32 26.11 23.67
N ALA A 103 5.48 25.55 22.47
CA ALA A 103 4.38 24.91 21.76
C ALA A 103 4.91 23.57 21.20
N ARG A 104 4.58 22.50 21.92
CA ARG A 104 4.71 21.10 21.49
C ARG A 104 3.45 20.70 20.71
N ALA A 105 3.67 20.00 19.59
CA ALA A 105 3.03 18.75 19.20
C ALA A 105 1.57 18.46 19.64
N PRO A 106 0.66 18.28 18.67
CA PRO A 106 -0.36 17.23 18.67
C PRO A 106 0.18 15.93 18.04
N LYS A 107 -0.34 14.79 18.49
CA LYS A 107 -0.32 13.44 17.86
C LYS A 107 -1.79 12.98 17.82
N GLU A 108 -2.37 12.31 16.82
CA GLU A 108 -1.85 11.48 15.73
C GLU A 108 -2.97 11.30 14.66
N GLU A 109 -3.22 12.30 13.83
CA GLU A 109 -3.06 12.10 12.38
C GLU A 109 -1.60 12.45 12.12
N ARG A 110 -0.87 11.85 11.16
CA ARG A 110 0.51 12.30 10.92
C ARG A 110 0.45 13.82 10.68
N PRO A 111 0.99 14.67 11.57
CA PRO A 111 0.84 16.09 11.41
C PRO A 111 1.79 16.48 10.28
N THR A 112 1.24 16.74 9.11
CA THR A 112 1.91 17.59 8.13
C THR A 112 1.80 18.98 8.71
N THR A 113 2.93 19.50 9.22
CA THR A 113 3.05 20.89 9.62
C THR A 113 2.67 21.75 8.41
N THR A 114 1.49 22.36 8.44
CA THR A 114 1.15 23.49 7.58
C THR A 114 2.03 24.65 8.02
N LEU A 115 3.10 24.88 7.26
CA LEU A 115 4.00 26.01 7.49
C LEU A 115 3.45 27.23 6.74
N ASP A 116 2.80 28.12 7.48
CA ASP A 116 2.74 29.53 7.10
C ASP A 116 4.19 30.04 7.03
N ALA A 117 4.54 30.58 5.87
CA ALA A 117 5.93 30.76 5.45
C ALA A 117 6.62 31.91 6.19
N SER A 118 7.17 31.60 7.36
CA SER A 118 8.31 32.31 7.93
C SER A 118 9.14 31.31 8.75
N GLY A 119 9.95 30.47 8.09
CA GLY A 119 10.93 29.60 8.77
C GLY A 119 11.00 28.13 8.33
N LEU A 120 11.13 27.85 7.03
CA LEU A 120 11.50 26.51 6.56
C LEU A 120 13.02 26.32 6.67
N PRO A 121 13.53 25.26 7.33
CA PRO A 121 14.97 24.96 7.35
C PRO A 121 15.48 24.47 5.98
N ALA A 122 16.74 24.76 5.66
CA ALA A 122 17.38 24.45 4.38
C ALA A 122 17.60 22.94 4.09
N ASP A 123 17.30 22.05 5.04
CA ASP A 123 17.60 20.60 4.97
C ASP A 123 16.35 19.72 4.72
N VAL A 124 15.22 20.30 4.32
CA VAL A 124 13.97 19.54 4.15
C VAL A 124 13.86 18.99 2.73
N GLY A 125 14.20 17.72 2.54
CA GLY A 125 14.05 17.01 1.25
C GLY A 125 12.59 16.77 0.81
N GLN A 126 11.60 17.04 1.67
CA GLN A 126 10.17 16.87 1.40
C GLN A 126 9.34 18.07 1.89
N VAL A 127 8.63 18.75 1.00
CA VAL A 127 7.76 19.89 1.38
C VAL A 127 6.30 19.55 1.13
N ALA A 128 5.43 19.86 2.10
CA ALA A 128 3.97 19.77 1.97
C ALA A 128 3.35 21.18 1.95
N LEU A 129 2.56 21.50 0.92
CA LEU A 129 1.93 22.83 0.78
C LEU A 129 0.44 22.73 0.44
N ASP A 130 -0.36 23.60 1.05
CA ASP A 130 -1.78 23.76 0.71
C ASP A 130 -2.04 24.79 -0.41
N GLU A 131 -1.05 25.62 -0.77
CA GLU A 131 -1.13 26.63 -1.84
C GLU A 131 0.15 26.70 -2.70
N PRO A 132 0.05 27.05 -4.00
CA PRO A 132 1.21 27.13 -4.90
C PRO A 132 1.86 28.50 -4.71
N LYS A 133 3.15 28.51 -4.41
CA LYS A 133 3.89 29.74 -4.14
C LYS A 133 4.42 30.28 -5.46
N GLN A 134 4.05 31.50 -5.82
CA GLN A 134 4.30 32.12 -7.13
C GLN A 134 5.74 32.67 -7.31
N SER A 135 6.62 32.53 -6.31
CA SER A 135 7.99 33.06 -6.36
C SER A 135 9.01 32.02 -5.93
N ARG A 136 10.13 31.96 -6.67
CA ARG A 136 11.31 31.13 -6.38
C ARG A 136 11.85 31.30 -4.96
N GLU A 137 11.71 32.50 -4.37
CA GLU A 137 12.21 32.81 -3.03
C GLU A 137 11.55 31.97 -1.91
N TRP A 138 10.43 31.31 -2.20
CA TRP A 138 9.66 30.61 -1.16
C TRP A 138 9.95 29.11 -1.09
N TRP A 139 10.80 28.60 -1.98
CA TRP A 139 11.20 27.20 -2.05
C TRP A 139 12.59 27.01 -1.46
N PRO A 140 12.81 26.02 -0.59
CA PRO A 140 14.17 25.61 -0.24
C PRO A 140 14.90 25.09 -1.50
N ASP A 141 16.15 25.52 -1.71
CA ASP A 141 16.95 25.13 -2.89
C ASP A 141 17.23 23.62 -2.96
N SER A 142 17.07 22.90 -1.85
CA SER A 142 17.36 21.47 -1.67
C SER A 142 16.15 20.54 -1.89
N VAL A 143 14.96 21.07 -2.23
CA VAL A 143 13.75 20.24 -2.33
C VAL A 143 13.82 19.31 -3.55
N GLU A 144 13.84 18.01 -3.29
CA GLU A 144 13.77 16.96 -4.32
C GLU A 144 12.36 16.37 -4.43
N GLU A 145 11.57 16.42 -3.37
CA GLU A 145 10.21 15.89 -3.34
C GLU A 145 9.21 16.94 -2.85
N LEU A 146 8.18 17.16 -3.66
CA LEU A 146 7.11 18.10 -3.38
C LEU A 146 5.77 17.37 -3.34
N ARG A 147 5.00 17.61 -2.28
CA ARG A 147 3.67 17.03 -2.10
C ARG A 147 2.67 18.15 -1.84
N PHE A 148 1.65 18.26 -2.67
CA PHE A 148 0.56 19.17 -2.37
C PHE A 148 -0.42 18.51 -1.41
N GLY A 149 -0.84 19.25 -0.40
CA GLY A 149 -1.73 18.80 0.65
C GLY A 149 -3.11 18.42 0.12
N SER A 150 -3.87 17.71 0.94
CA SER A 150 -5.13 17.10 0.50
C SER A 150 -6.13 18.12 -0.04
N ARG A 151 -6.11 19.38 0.41
CA ARG A 151 -7.07 20.43 0.04
C ARG A 151 -6.61 21.27 -1.17
N PHE A 152 -5.37 21.14 -1.60
CA PHE A 152 -4.83 21.91 -2.71
C PHE A 152 -5.62 21.61 -4.00
N ASN A 153 -6.20 22.66 -4.58
CA ASN A 153 -6.91 22.60 -5.86
C ASN A 153 -6.78 23.92 -6.63
N HIS A 154 -5.67 24.63 -6.45
CA HIS A 154 -5.42 25.87 -7.17
C HIS A 154 -4.88 25.58 -8.57
N PRO A 155 -5.25 26.38 -9.59
CA PRO A 155 -4.72 26.24 -10.93
C PRO A 155 -3.19 26.31 -10.92
N LEU A 156 -2.56 25.46 -11.74
CA LEU A 156 -1.15 25.56 -12.04
C LEU A 156 -1.02 26.39 -13.32
N ASP A 157 -0.47 27.60 -13.21
CA ASP A 157 -0.23 28.46 -14.37
C ASP A 157 1.26 28.49 -14.75
N SER A 158 1.56 29.14 -15.87
CA SER A 158 2.92 29.29 -16.38
C SER A 158 3.82 30.18 -15.52
N SER A 159 3.29 30.84 -14.48
CA SER A 159 4.04 31.71 -13.57
C SER A 159 4.67 30.96 -12.40
N ILE A 160 4.35 29.66 -12.23
CA ILE A 160 4.93 28.85 -11.14
C ILE A 160 6.41 28.59 -11.41
N GLU A 161 7.26 29.16 -10.54
CA GLU A 161 8.69 28.88 -10.51
C GLU A 161 8.96 27.65 -9.62
N TRP A 162 9.03 26.47 -10.23
CA TRP A 162 9.31 25.23 -9.50
C TRP A 162 10.76 25.19 -8.96
N PRO A 163 11.00 24.55 -7.80
CA PRO A 163 12.36 24.29 -7.34
C PRO A 163 13.10 23.39 -8.35
N ALA A 164 14.32 23.78 -8.71
CA ALA A 164 15.05 23.16 -9.82
C ALA A 164 15.46 21.69 -9.57
N LEU A 165 15.51 21.27 -8.31
CA LEU A 165 15.90 19.91 -7.91
C LEU A 165 14.73 18.94 -7.75
N VAL A 166 13.47 19.38 -7.93
CA VAL A 166 12.31 18.50 -7.77
C VAL A 166 12.36 17.36 -8.79
N THR A 167 12.39 16.15 -8.25
CA THR A 167 12.33 14.89 -8.99
C THR A 167 11.03 14.13 -8.74
N HIS A 168 10.34 14.39 -7.62
CA HIS A 168 9.08 13.75 -7.27
C HIS A 168 8.03 14.80 -6.96
N LEU A 169 6.89 14.73 -7.66
CA LEU A 169 5.76 15.61 -7.45
C LEU A 169 4.49 14.79 -7.25
N SER A 170 3.73 15.12 -6.20
CA SER A 170 2.44 14.49 -5.98
C SER A 170 1.36 15.49 -5.60
N PHE A 171 0.18 15.28 -6.16
CA PHE A 171 -1.05 15.98 -5.83
C PHE A 171 -1.98 15.02 -5.11
N ASP A 172 -2.46 15.45 -3.94
CA ASP A 172 -3.24 14.59 -3.06
C ASP A 172 -4.75 14.66 -3.37
N HIS A 173 -5.62 14.72 -2.36
CA HIS A 173 -7.00 14.28 -2.53
C HIS A 173 -7.88 15.14 -3.43
N HIS A 174 -7.75 16.48 -3.45
CA HIS A 174 -8.74 17.38 -4.07
C HIS A 174 -8.27 18.06 -5.36
N PHE A 175 -7.03 17.84 -5.82
CA PHE A 175 -6.54 18.50 -7.03
C PHE A 175 -7.25 17.99 -8.29
N ASP A 176 -7.93 18.89 -8.99
CA ASP A 176 -8.68 18.63 -10.22
C ASP A 176 -8.67 19.86 -11.15
N GLN A 177 -7.47 20.38 -11.41
CA GLN A 177 -7.24 21.52 -12.31
C GLN A 177 -6.69 21.08 -13.67
N VAL A 178 -6.92 21.90 -14.68
CA VAL A 178 -6.33 21.72 -16.02
C VAL A 178 -4.81 21.88 -15.91
N ILE A 179 -4.06 21.04 -16.64
CA ILE A 179 -2.60 20.99 -16.58
C ILE A 179 -1.93 21.11 -17.96
N ASP A 180 -2.65 21.61 -18.95
CA ASP A 180 -2.22 21.68 -20.35
C ASP A 180 -0.96 22.56 -20.52
N GLU A 181 -0.91 23.71 -19.83
CA GLU A 181 0.12 24.75 -19.97
C GLU A 181 1.15 24.76 -18.83
N VAL A 182 1.24 23.66 -18.06
CA VAL A 182 2.12 23.61 -16.88
C VAL A 182 3.57 23.43 -17.31
N CYS A 183 4.41 24.41 -16.97
CA CYS A 183 5.86 24.31 -17.10
C CYS A 183 6.43 23.43 -15.98
N TRP A 184 6.43 22.11 -16.14
CA TRP A 184 6.89 21.17 -15.10
C TRP A 184 8.38 21.35 -14.72
N PRO A 185 8.78 20.96 -13.50
CA PRO A 185 10.19 20.94 -13.10
C PRO A 185 11.05 20.13 -14.09
N PRO A 186 12.22 20.63 -14.53
CA PRO A 186 13.01 20.01 -15.60
C PRO A 186 13.66 18.68 -15.19
N ARG A 187 13.70 18.37 -13.88
CA ARG A 187 14.23 17.11 -13.34
C ARG A 187 13.13 16.16 -12.88
N LEU A 188 11.86 16.48 -13.12
CA LEU A 188 10.74 15.68 -12.64
C LEU A 188 10.79 14.25 -13.21
N GLN A 189 10.93 13.26 -12.35
CA GLN A 189 11.00 11.85 -12.70
C GLN A 189 9.71 11.11 -12.36
N GLU A 190 9.01 11.54 -11.30
CA GLU A 190 7.77 10.91 -10.85
C GLU A 190 6.68 11.95 -10.63
N LEU A 191 5.52 11.71 -11.24
CA LEU A 191 4.34 12.53 -11.09
C LEU A 191 3.16 11.65 -10.66
N THR A 192 2.55 11.98 -9.53
CA THR A 192 1.38 11.27 -9.02
C THR A 192 0.20 12.21 -8.85
N PHE A 193 -0.90 11.90 -9.53
CA PHE A 193 -2.22 12.43 -9.23
C PHE A 193 -2.98 11.38 -8.43
N ARG A 194 -3.46 11.77 -7.25
CA ARG A 194 -4.31 10.93 -6.42
C ARG A 194 -5.79 11.25 -6.66
N HIS A 195 -6.59 11.08 -5.63
CA HIS A 195 -8.02 10.86 -5.68
C HIS A 195 -8.80 11.69 -6.70
N ALA A 196 -8.88 13.03 -6.60
CA ALA A 196 -9.87 13.81 -7.33
C ALA A 196 -9.59 14.07 -8.82
N PHE A 197 -8.36 13.90 -9.32
CA PHE A 197 -7.99 14.35 -10.65
C PHE A 197 -8.78 13.64 -11.76
N ARG A 198 -9.51 14.41 -12.57
CA ARG A 198 -10.43 13.91 -13.61
C ARG A 198 -10.29 14.62 -14.96
N ARG A 199 -9.29 15.49 -15.11
CA ARG A 199 -9.11 16.30 -16.32
C ARG A 199 -8.51 15.50 -17.48
N PRO A 200 -8.84 15.84 -18.74
CA PRO A 200 -8.22 15.21 -19.91
C PRO A 200 -6.71 15.50 -19.94
N LEU A 201 -5.95 14.65 -20.63
CA LEU A 201 -4.50 14.74 -20.75
C LEU A 201 -4.02 15.04 -22.18
N THR A 202 -4.94 15.34 -23.10
CA THR A 202 -4.68 15.41 -24.55
C THR A 202 -3.82 16.60 -24.98
N ARG A 203 -3.64 17.61 -24.13
CA ARG A 203 -2.87 18.83 -24.42
C ARG A 203 -1.72 19.07 -23.44
N VAL A 204 -1.41 18.07 -22.63
CA VAL A 204 -0.40 18.21 -21.58
C VAL A 204 0.99 18.10 -22.17
N VAL A 205 1.81 19.13 -21.95
CA VAL A 205 3.22 19.11 -22.28
C VAL A 205 3.98 18.44 -21.14
N TRP A 206 4.30 17.16 -21.28
CA TRP A 206 5.02 16.41 -20.25
C TRP A 206 6.52 16.75 -20.22
N PRO A 207 7.19 16.73 -19.04
CA PRO A 207 8.63 16.92 -18.99
C PRO A 207 9.34 15.69 -19.53
N SER A 208 10.38 15.90 -20.34
CA SER A 208 11.17 14.82 -20.98
C SER A 208 11.96 13.95 -20.01
N SER A 209 12.01 14.31 -18.72
CA SER A 209 12.61 13.54 -17.64
C SER A 209 11.64 12.56 -16.97
N LEU A 210 10.33 12.64 -17.28
CA LEU A 210 9.31 11.87 -16.56
C LEU A 210 9.45 10.38 -16.86
N ARG A 211 9.66 9.58 -15.81
CA ARG A 211 9.80 8.12 -15.89
C ARG A 211 8.58 7.40 -15.34
N ARG A 212 7.90 7.97 -14.33
CA ARG A 212 6.77 7.34 -13.65
C ARG A 212 5.59 8.30 -13.59
N LEU A 213 4.45 7.85 -14.09
CA LEU A 213 3.19 8.58 -14.01
C LEU A 213 2.12 7.70 -13.36
N SER A 214 1.49 8.23 -12.32
CA SER A 214 0.46 7.54 -11.56
C SER A 214 -0.81 8.38 -11.52
N LEU A 215 -1.87 7.88 -12.15
CA LEU A 215 -3.20 8.48 -12.23
C LEU A 215 -4.15 7.67 -11.35
N VAL A 216 -4.04 7.86 -10.03
CA VAL A 216 -4.77 7.09 -9.01
C VAL A 216 -6.11 7.75 -8.70
N GLY A 217 -7.11 6.99 -8.28
CA GLY A 217 -8.39 7.52 -7.83
C GLY A 217 -9.44 7.62 -8.93
N PHE A 218 -9.94 8.83 -9.16
CA PHE A 218 -11.10 9.11 -9.99
C PHE A 218 -10.81 9.38 -11.47
N TYR A 219 -9.54 9.35 -11.89
CA TYR A 219 -9.19 9.54 -13.30
C TYR A 219 -9.85 8.48 -14.17
N ASN A 220 -10.70 8.93 -15.10
CA ASN A 220 -11.39 8.08 -16.06
C ASN A 220 -11.73 8.91 -17.30
N GLN A 221 -10.69 9.32 -18.02
CA GLN A 221 -10.82 10.02 -19.30
C GLN A 221 -10.28 9.15 -20.44
N PRO A 222 -10.72 9.37 -21.68
CA PRO A 222 -10.12 8.75 -22.85
C PRO A 222 -8.63 9.09 -22.97
N ILE A 223 -7.82 8.10 -23.33
CA ILE A 223 -6.36 8.25 -23.44
C ILE A 223 -5.80 7.97 -24.85
N ALA A 224 -6.67 7.80 -25.85
CA ALA A 224 -6.25 7.49 -27.22
C ALA A 224 -5.44 8.63 -27.86
N GLU A 225 -5.81 9.88 -27.57
CA GLU A 225 -5.18 11.09 -28.12
C GLU A 225 -4.12 11.70 -27.17
N VAL A 226 -3.69 10.96 -26.15
CA VAL A 226 -2.68 11.47 -25.21
C VAL A 226 -1.29 11.25 -25.77
N GLU A 227 -0.55 12.34 -25.93
CA GLU A 227 0.88 12.31 -26.27
C GLU A 227 1.71 12.01 -25.02
N TRP A 228 1.98 10.73 -24.76
CA TRP A 228 2.80 10.33 -23.61
C TRP A 228 4.27 10.70 -23.78
N PRO A 229 5.00 11.06 -22.71
CA PRO A 229 6.42 11.37 -22.82
C PRO A 229 7.21 10.11 -23.19
N SER A 230 8.14 10.24 -24.14
CA SER A 230 8.94 9.12 -24.63
C SER A 230 9.80 8.47 -23.55
N SER A 231 10.15 9.20 -22.49
CA SER A 231 10.94 8.71 -21.35
C SER A 231 10.14 7.86 -20.35
N LEU A 232 8.82 7.72 -20.53
CA LEU A 232 7.95 7.06 -19.56
C LEU A 232 8.24 5.55 -19.50
N GLU A 233 8.62 5.09 -18.31
CA GLU A 233 8.93 3.69 -18.01
C GLU A 233 7.78 3.01 -17.27
N GLU A 234 6.97 3.76 -16.55
CA GLU A 234 5.88 3.22 -15.74
C GLU A 234 4.64 4.10 -15.78
N LEU A 235 3.50 3.46 -16.05
CA LEU A 235 2.19 4.08 -16.08
C LEU A 235 1.21 3.29 -15.23
N ARG A 236 0.59 3.97 -14.26
CA ARG A 236 -0.38 3.38 -13.35
C ARG A 236 -1.73 4.08 -13.48
N PHE A 237 -2.77 3.30 -13.71
CA PHE A 237 -4.16 3.75 -13.66
C PHE A 237 -4.85 3.23 -12.41
N GLY A 238 -5.55 4.13 -11.72
CA GLY A 238 -6.22 3.89 -10.46
C GLY A 238 -7.57 3.21 -10.55
N GLU A 239 -8.38 3.48 -9.53
CA GLU A 239 -9.60 2.76 -9.20
C GLU A 239 -10.71 2.95 -10.22
N ARG A 240 -10.85 4.13 -10.82
CA ARG A 240 -11.99 4.43 -11.69
C ARG A 240 -11.73 4.29 -13.18
N PHE A 241 -10.47 4.16 -13.60
CA PHE A 241 -10.15 4.09 -15.01
C PHE A 241 -10.77 2.84 -15.65
N ASN A 242 -11.62 3.04 -16.65
CA ASN A 242 -12.31 2.00 -17.40
C ASN A 242 -12.61 2.45 -18.85
N HIS A 243 -11.69 3.20 -19.46
CA HIS A 243 -11.78 3.55 -20.87
C HIS A 243 -11.07 2.54 -21.75
N GLN A 244 -11.54 2.41 -23.00
CA GLN A 244 -10.93 1.55 -24.00
C GLN A 244 -9.50 2.01 -24.31
N ILE A 245 -8.63 1.02 -24.57
CA ILE A 245 -7.19 1.26 -24.76
C ILE A 245 -6.66 0.75 -26.11
N GLN A 246 -7.56 0.40 -27.05
CA GLN A 246 -7.22 -0.18 -28.34
C GLN A 246 -6.36 0.74 -29.21
N SER A 247 -6.71 2.03 -29.28
CA SER A 247 -6.05 3.02 -30.14
C SER A 247 -5.01 3.86 -29.41
N VAL A 248 -4.51 3.39 -28.27
CA VAL A 248 -3.53 4.15 -27.47
C VAL A 248 -2.14 4.00 -28.05
N ALA A 249 -1.50 5.13 -28.38
CA ALA A 249 -0.09 5.18 -28.73
C ALA A 249 0.78 5.12 -27.47
N TRP A 250 1.09 3.91 -26.99
CA TRP A 250 1.91 3.73 -25.79
C TRP A 250 3.36 4.21 -26.01
N PRO A 251 4.02 4.76 -24.97
CA PRO A 251 5.42 5.16 -25.08
C PRO A 251 6.33 3.95 -25.32
N ALA A 252 7.28 4.11 -26.25
CA ALA A 252 8.11 3.02 -26.75
C ALA A 252 9.06 2.38 -25.72
N TYR A 253 9.28 3.03 -24.56
CA TYR A 253 10.12 2.56 -23.47
C TYR A 253 9.32 2.17 -22.22
N LEU A 254 8.00 2.07 -22.33
CA LEU A 254 7.16 1.65 -21.20
C LEU A 254 7.51 0.23 -20.77
N VAL A 255 7.94 0.08 -19.52
CA VAL A 255 8.35 -1.20 -18.92
C VAL A 255 7.22 -1.79 -18.08
N ARG A 256 6.46 -0.94 -17.37
CA ARG A 256 5.40 -1.35 -16.45
C ARG A 256 4.09 -0.63 -16.74
N LEU A 257 3.03 -1.42 -16.92
CA LEU A 257 1.67 -0.93 -17.09
C LEU A 257 0.77 -1.62 -16.06
N SER A 258 0.07 -0.83 -15.25
CA SER A 258 -0.86 -1.39 -14.27
C SER A 258 -2.20 -0.69 -14.28
N PHE A 259 -3.25 -1.48 -14.33
CA PHE A 259 -4.62 -1.06 -14.06
C PHE A 259 -5.01 -1.55 -12.66
N ALA A 260 -5.73 -0.72 -11.90
CA ALA A 260 -6.26 -1.05 -10.59
C ALA A 260 -7.78 -1.29 -10.65
N GLY A 261 -8.61 -0.57 -9.90
CA GLY A 261 -10.01 -0.92 -9.60
C GLY A 261 -10.89 -1.45 -10.75
N LEU A 262 -11.53 -0.55 -11.51
CA LEU A 262 -12.70 -0.84 -12.34
C LEU A 262 -12.41 -1.20 -13.81
N PHE A 263 -11.14 -1.26 -14.23
CA PHE A 263 -10.81 -1.55 -15.63
C PHE A 263 -11.33 -2.93 -16.05
N ASP A 264 -12.21 -2.96 -17.04
CA ASP A 264 -12.86 -4.16 -17.58
C ASP A 264 -13.16 -4.00 -19.09
N GLN A 265 -12.24 -3.38 -19.82
CA GLN A 265 -12.35 -3.23 -21.27
C GLN A 265 -11.64 -4.37 -22.02
N PRO A 266 -12.13 -4.78 -23.20
CA PRO A 266 -11.48 -5.79 -24.02
C PRO A 266 -10.05 -5.39 -24.42
N ILE A 267 -9.16 -6.39 -24.51
CA ILE A 267 -7.73 -6.17 -24.82
C ILE A 267 -7.20 -6.97 -26.04
N HIS A 268 -8.07 -7.62 -26.82
CA HIS A 268 -7.67 -8.48 -27.96
C HIS A 268 -7.05 -7.68 -29.13
N GLU A 269 -7.47 -6.44 -29.36
CA GLU A 269 -6.94 -5.56 -30.42
C GLU A 269 -5.96 -4.49 -29.89
N VAL A 270 -5.44 -4.66 -28.68
CA VAL A 270 -4.50 -3.70 -28.07
C VAL A 270 -3.08 -4.01 -28.51
N TYR A 271 -2.40 -3.00 -29.05
CA TYR A 271 -0.98 -3.06 -29.37
C TYR A 271 -0.14 -2.57 -28.19
N PHE A 272 0.20 -3.46 -27.26
CA PHE A 272 1.12 -3.14 -26.16
C PHE A 272 2.53 -2.84 -26.70
N PRO A 273 3.32 -1.97 -26.03
CA PRO A 273 4.66 -1.64 -26.49
C PRO A 273 5.62 -2.82 -26.29
N GLU A 274 6.53 -3.01 -27.26
CA GLU A 274 7.54 -4.08 -27.28
C GLU A 274 8.47 -4.10 -26.06
N SER A 275 8.62 -2.97 -25.38
CA SER A 275 9.42 -2.81 -24.16
C SER A 275 8.75 -3.35 -22.90
N LEU A 276 7.44 -3.65 -22.93
CA LEU A 276 6.65 -3.96 -21.75
C LEU A 276 7.11 -5.28 -21.12
N ARG A 277 7.44 -5.22 -19.82
CA ARG A 277 7.90 -6.38 -19.04
C ARG A 277 6.90 -6.79 -17.98
N GLU A 278 6.12 -5.84 -17.43
CA GLU A 278 5.14 -6.13 -16.41
C GLU A 278 3.78 -5.54 -16.78
N LEU A 279 2.76 -6.39 -16.75
CA LEU A 279 1.37 -6.01 -16.97
C LEU A 279 0.50 -6.52 -15.82
N ARG A 280 -0.21 -5.61 -15.17
CA ARG A 280 -1.23 -5.91 -14.18
C ARG A 280 -2.59 -5.45 -14.68
N LEU A 281 -3.52 -6.39 -14.83
CA LEU A 281 -4.90 -6.09 -15.19
C LEU A 281 -5.71 -5.73 -13.93
N GLY A 282 -6.68 -4.84 -14.13
CA GLY A 282 -7.43 -4.22 -13.05
C GLY A 282 -8.35 -5.17 -12.31
N HIS A 283 -8.64 -4.93 -11.02
CA HIS A 283 -9.37 -5.85 -10.12
C HIS A 283 -10.69 -6.40 -10.70
N MET A 284 -11.40 -5.58 -11.47
CA MET A 284 -12.68 -5.95 -12.09
C MET A 284 -12.58 -6.59 -13.48
N PHE A 285 -11.40 -6.62 -14.11
CA PHE A 285 -11.24 -7.14 -15.47
C PHE A 285 -11.70 -8.59 -15.57
N ASN A 286 -12.63 -8.91 -16.46
CA ASN A 286 -13.11 -10.26 -16.68
C ASN A 286 -13.42 -10.54 -18.16
N GLN A 287 -12.71 -9.86 -19.06
CA GLN A 287 -12.81 -10.09 -20.50
C GLN A 287 -12.01 -11.32 -20.93
N ALA A 288 -12.35 -11.88 -22.09
CA ALA A 288 -11.59 -12.97 -22.70
C ALA A 288 -10.17 -12.52 -23.07
N ILE A 289 -9.22 -13.45 -23.01
CA ILE A 289 -7.78 -13.18 -23.25
C ILE A 289 -7.13 -14.14 -24.25
N ASP A 290 -7.91 -14.94 -24.96
CA ASP A 290 -7.48 -15.94 -25.93
C ASP A 290 -6.93 -15.34 -27.23
N GLU A 291 -7.46 -14.20 -27.67
CA GLU A 291 -7.00 -13.50 -28.89
C GLU A 291 -6.01 -12.35 -28.62
N VAL A 292 -5.48 -12.25 -27.41
CA VAL A 292 -4.60 -11.14 -27.01
C VAL A 292 -3.20 -11.33 -27.58
N ARG A 293 -2.70 -10.29 -28.24
CA ARG A 293 -1.31 -10.18 -28.68
C ARG A 293 -0.45 -9.66 -27.53
N TRP A 294 0.06 -10.56 -26.71
CA TRP A 294 0.95 -10.20 -25.61
C TRP A 294 2.29 -9.67 -26.13
N PRO A 295 2.90 -8.68 -25.44
CA PRO A 295 4.20 -8.17 -25.84
C PRO A 295 5.27 -9.26 -25.66
N PRO A 296 6.20 -9.42 -26.62
CA PRO A 296 7.11 -10.57 -26.67
C PRO A 296 8.21 -10.53 -25.60
N ARG A 297 8.32 -9.44 -24.83
CA ARG A 297 9.24 -9.29 -23.70
C ARG A 297 8.54 -9.29 -22.35
N LEU A 298 7.24 -9.61 -22.30
CA LEU A 298 6.49 -9.65 -21.05
C LEU A 298 7.05 -10.74 -20.15
N GLN A 299 7.50 -10.35 -18.96
CA GLN A 299 8.06 -11.24 -17.94
C GLN A 299 7.06 -11.54 -16.84
N LYS A 300 6.16 -10.59 -16.52
CA LYS A 300 5.20 -10.71 -15.44
C LYS A 300 3.80 -10.32 -15.89
N LEU A 301 2.87 -11.25 -15.72
CA LEU A 301 1.45 -11.03 -15.93
C LEU A 301 0.68 -11.29 -14.65
N THR A 302 -0.04 -10.28 -14.17
CA THR A 302 -0.99 -10.41 -13.06
C THR A 302 -2.40 -10.21 -13.59
N LEU A 303 -3.17 -11.29 -13.64
CA LEU A 303 -4.59 -11.27 -13.97
C LEU A 303 -5.40 -10.78 -12.77
N SER A 304 -6.59 -10.25 -13.04
CA SER A 304 -7.39 -9.55 -12.04
C SER A 304 -7.96 -10.47 -10.97
N GLU A 305 -8.46 -9.88 -9.89
CA GLU A 305 -9.23 -10.60 -8.89
C GLU A 305 -10.48 -11.26 -9.46
N LYS A 306 -11.25 -10.55 -10.28
CA LYS A 306 -12.52 -11.03 -10.85
C LYS A 306 -12.38 -11.98 -12.03
N PHE A 307 -11.20 -12.04 -12.65
CA PHE A 307 -10.97 -12.84 -13.85
C PHE A 307 -11.24 -14.31 -13.56
N ASN A 308 -12.20 -14.88 -14.29
CA ASN A 308 -12.50 -16.30 -14.29
C ASN A 308 -12.80 -16.82 -15.72
N GLY A 309 -12.24 -16.15 -16.73
CA GLY A 309 -12.34 -16.58 -18.12
C GLY A 309 -11.54 -17.85 -18.39
N GLU A 310 -12.02 -18.68 -19.31
CA GLU A 310 -11.28 -19.86 -19.77
C GLU A 310 -9.97 -19.44 -20.45
N ILE A 311 -8.91 -20.21 -20.22
CA ILE A 311 -7.58 -19.90 -20.74
C ILE A 311 -6.99 -20.99 -21.65
N GLY A 312 -7.81 -21.97 -22.07
CA GLY A 312 -7.37 -23.08 -22.92
C GLY A 312 -6.94 -22.66 -24.33
N GLY A 313 -7.41 -21.51 -24.81
CA GLY A 313 -7.03 -20.93 -26.12
C GLY A 313 -5.92 -19.87 -26.04
N VAL A 314 -5.44 -19.55 -24.84
CA VAL A 314 -4.51 -18.43 -24.64
C VAL A 314 -3.10 -18.83 -25.05
N THR A 315 -2.47 -18.00 -25.89
CA THR A 315 -1.05 -18.13 -26.22
C THR A 315 -0.27 -17.11 -25.41
N PHE A 316 0.28 -17.52 -24.27
CA PHE A 316 1.16 -16.66 -23.46
C PHE A 316 2.51 -16.43 -24.18
N PRO A 317 3.19 -15.31 -23.95
CA PRO A 317 4.49 -15.06 -24.56
C PRO A 317 5.58 -15.93 -23.93
N ASP A 318 6.52 -16.42 -24.74
CA ASP A 318 7.61 -17.31 -24.31
C ASP A 318 8.55 -16.70 -23.26
N SER A 319 8.57 -15.37 -23.15
CA SER A 319 9.36 -14.63 -22.15
C SER A 319 8.74 -14.60 -20.76
N LEU A 320 7.51 -15.09 -20.59
CA LEU A 320 6.77 -14.96 -19.33
C LEU A 320 7.39 -15.83 -18.24
N GLN A 321 7.78 -15.20 -17.15
CA GLN A 321 8.44 -15.81 -15.98
C GLN A 321 7.50 -15.89 -14.77
N GLU A 322 6.59 -14.94 -14.61
CA GLU A 322 5.64 -14.88 -13.50
C GLU A 322 4.19 -14.75 -14.02
N LEU A 323 3.33 -15.69 -13.61
CA LEU A 323 1.90 -15.65 -13.88
C LEU A 323 1.10 -15.74 -12.58
N HIS A 324 0.33 -14.69 -12.30
CA HIS A 324 -0.52 -14.62 -11.12
C HIS A 324 -1.99 -14.55 -11.52
N PHE A 325 -2.77 -15.54 -11.07
CA PHE A 325 -4.23 -15.51 -11.15
C PHE A 325 -4.82 -14.84 -9.91
N GLY A 326 -5.85 -14.02 -10.10
CA GLY A 326 -6.52 -13.37 -8.98
C GLY A 326 -7.58 -14.24 -8.29
N PHE A 327 -8.23 -13.64 -7.30
CA PHE A 327 -9.04 -14.30 -6.27
C PHE A 327 -10.07 -15.31 -6.80
N TYR A 328 -10.81 -14.97 -7.87
CA TYR A 328 -11.96 -15.73 -8.33
C TYR A 328 -11.64 -16.78 -9.41
N PHE A 329 -10.42 -16.81 -9.94
CA PHE A 329 -10.04 -17.74 -11.00
C PHE A 329 -10.20 -19.20 -10.53
N ASN A 330 -10.97 -19.98 -11.28
CA ASN A 330 -11.27 -21.38 -10.99
C ASN A 330 -11.55 -22.17 -12.28
N GLN A 331 -10.79 -21.92 -13.36
CA GLN A 331 -10.91 -22.63 -14.63
C GLN A 331 -9.88 -23.76 -14.74
N PRO A 332 -10.21 -24.88 -15.43
CA PRO A 332 -9.32 -26.03 -15.54
C PRO A 332 -8.10 -25.75 -16.42
N LEU A 333 -6.98 -26.42 -16.12
CA LEU A 333 -5.69 -26.20 -16.80
C LEU A 333 -5.33 -27.27 -17.84
N LYS A 334 -6.12 -28.35 -17.98
CA LYS A 334 -5.83 -29.54 -18.80
C LYS A 334 -5.44 -29.25 -20.27
N LYS A 335 -5.88 -28.12 -20.84
CA LYS A 335 -5.60 -27.73 -22.23
C LYS A 335 -4.77 -26.45 -22.36
N VAL A 336 -4.23 -25.96 -21.26
CA VAL A 336 -3.50 -24.70 -21.22
C VAL A 336 -2.04 -24.96 -21.55
N LYS A 337 -1.51 -24.24 -22.53
CA LYS A 337 -0.07 -24.22 -22.81
C LYS A 337 0.57 -23.14 -21.95
N LEU A 338 1.14 -23.54 -20.82
CA LEU A 338 1.94 -22.65 -19.99
C LEU A 338 3.30 -22.40 -20.69
N PRO A 339 3.87 -21.18 -20.60
CA PRO A 339 5.13 -20.86 -21.27
C PRO A 339 6.31 -21.59 -20.62
N GLU A 340 7.25 -22.07 -21.42
CA GLU A 340 8.37 -22.91 -20.95
C GLU A 340 9.31 -22.20 -19.96
N CYS A 341 9.44 -20.88 -20.09
CA CYS A 341 10.25 -20.04 -19.19
C CYS A 341 9.53 -19.66 -17.88
N LEU A 342 8.30 -20.13 -17.64
CA LEU A 342 7.54 -19.76 -16.46
C LEU A 342 8.20 -20.33 -15.20
N GLU A 343 8.69 -19.44 -14.34
CA GLU A 343 9.36 -19.80 -13.09
C GLU A 343 8.41 -19.76 -11.88
N THR A 344 7.43 -18.85 -11.90
CA THR A 344 6.48 -18.65 -10.80
C THR A 344 5.04 -18.69 -11.30
N LEU A 345 4.23 -19.54 -10.66
CA LEU A 345 2.79 -19.65 -10.90
C LEU A 345 2.03 -19.54 -9.58
N ARG A 346 1.15 -18.55 -9.48
CA ARG A 346 0.33 -18.32 -8.28
C ARG A 346 -1.15 -18.35 -8.61
N PHE A 347 -1.89 -19.19 -7.90
CA PHE A 347 -3.34 -19.24 -7.97
C PHE A 347 -3.99 -18.40 -6.87
N GLY A 348 -5.10 -17.75 -7.22
CA GLY A 348 -5.94 -17.05 -6.26
C GLY A 348 -6.79 -17.99 -5.41
N ASN A 349 -7.54 -17.39 -4.48
CA ASN A 349 -8.20 -18.11 -3.39
C ASN A 349 -9.22 -19.15 -3.80
N ASN A 350 -9.90 -18.98 -4.94
CA ASN A 350 -10.98 -19.87 -5.34
C ASN A 350 -10.54 -21.05 -6.22
N PHE A 351 -9.29 -21.09 -6.69
CA PHE A 351 -8.84 -22.16 -7.56
C PHE A 351 -8.94 -23.52 -6.85
N ASN A 352 -9.73 -24.42 -7.40
CA ASN A 352 -9.99 -25.76 -6.87
C ASN A 352 -10.30 -26.74 -8.01
N GLN A 353 -9.60 -26.60 -9.15
CA GLN A 353 -9.73 -27.51 -10.29
C GLN A 353 -8.70 -28.64 -10.20
N SER A 354 -9.05 -29.79 -10.76
CA SER A 354 -8.14 -30.93 -10.81
C SER A 354 -6.85 -30.58 -11.55
N LEU A 355 -5.74 -31.07 -11.02
CA LEU A 355 -4.40 -30.94 -11.61
C LEU A 355 -4.01 -32.17 -12.44
N ALA A 356 -4.92 -33.14 -12.58
CA ALA A 356 -4.71 -34.28 -13.44
C ALA A 356 -4.49 -33.81 -14.89
N GLU A 357 -3.47 -34.37 -15.55
CA GLU A 357 -3.11 -34.06 -16.93
C GLU A 357 -2.64 -32.62 -17.19
N VAL A 358 -2.31 -31.85 -16.16
CA VAL A 358 -1.67 -30.54 -16.34
C VAL A 358 -0.22 -30.74 -16.78
N SER A 359 0.16 -30.10 -17.89
CA SER A 359 1.54 -30.04 -18.34
C SER A 359 2.22 -28.82 -17.73
N TRP A 360 3.06 -29.05 -16.72
CA TRP A 360 3.81 -28.00 -16.05
C TRP A 360 5.06 -27.63 -16.85
N PRO A 361 5.43 -26.34 -16.91
CA PRO A 361 6.62 -25.91 -17.62
C PRO A 361 7.89 -26.36 -16.90
N HIS A 362 8.93 -26.66 -17.69
CA HIS A 362 10.19 -27.22 -17.19
C HIS A 362 11.00 -26.25 -16.32
N ALA A 363 10.73 -24.94 -16.39
CA ALA A 363 11.39 -23.93 -15.56
C ALA A 363 10.66 -23.64 -14.25
N LEU A 364 9.48 -24.23 -13.99
CA LEU A 364 8.66 -23.86 -12.84
C LEU A 364 9.36 -24.19 -11.51
N ARG A 365 9.63 -23.16 -10.71
CA ARG A 365 10.29 -23.26 -9.40
C ARG A 365 9.33 -23.02 -8.26
N ASP A 366 8.40 -22.08 -8.44
CA ASP A 366 7.50 -21.61 -7.39
C ASP A 366 6.05 -21.84 -7.80
N LEU A 367 5.35 -22.67 -7.05
CA LEU A 367 3.92 -22.95 -7.24
C LEU A 367 3.16 -22.72 -5.93
N SER A 368 2.20 -21.82 -5.96
CA SER A 368 1.35 -21.55 -4.80
C SER A 368 -0.13 -21.62 -5.12
N PHE A 369 -0.88 -22.34 -4.29
CA PHE A 369 -2.32 -22.43 -4.35
C PHE A 369 -2.99 -21.51 -3.33
N GLY A 370 -4.16 -20.98 -3.71
CA GLY A 370 -5.00 -20.18 -2.83
C GLY A 370 -5.83 -21.03 -1.86
N HIS A 371 -6.62 -20.34 -1.03
CA HIS A 371 -7.26 -20.90 0.16
C HIS A 371 -8.12 -22.15 -0.08
N LYS A 372 -8.84 -22.26 -1.20
CA LYS A 372 -9.86 -23.32 -1.43
C LYS A 372 -9.32 -24.58 -2.12
N PHE A 373 -8.08 -24.60 -2.58
CA PHE A 373 -7.56 -25.76 -3.30
C PHE A 373 -7.56 -27.00 -2.39
N ASN A 374 -8.30 -28.03 -2.78
CA ASN A 374 -8.42 -29.28 -2.04
C ASN A 374 -8.68 -30.48 -2.97
N GLN A 375 -8.09 -30.47 -4.16
CA GLN A 375 -8.19 -31.59 -5.10
C GLN A 375 -7.15 -32.66 -4.79
N VAL A 376 -7.45 -33.91 -5.14
CA VAL A 376 -6.51 -35.04 -5.04
C VAL A 376 -5.32 -34.77 -5.95
N ILE A 377 -4.11 -35.04 -5.45
CA ILE A 377 -2.84 -34.76 -6.14
C ILE A 377 -1.96 -36.00 -6.32
N GLU A 378 -2.48 -37.22 -6.07
CA GLU A 378 -1.74 -38.48 -6.22
C GLU A 378 -1.23 -38.70 -7.65
N GLU A 379 -2.02 -38.32 -8.67
CA GLU A 379 -1.67 -38.50 -10.08
C GLU A 379 -0.94 -37.29 -10.70
N VAL A 380 -0.58 -36.29 -9.89
CA VAL A 380 0.04 -35.07 -10.39
C VAL A 380 1.52 -35.31 -10.65
N ARG A 381 1.93 -35.11 -11.90
CA ARG A 381 3.35 -35.13 -12.30
C ARG A 381 3.96 -33.76 -12.08
N TRP A 382 4.58 -33.54 -10.93
CA TRP A 382 5.24 -32.27 -10.62
C TRP A 382 6.46 -32.01 -11.52
N PRO A 383 6.74 -30.75 -11.88
CA PRO A 383 7.91 -30.44 -12.70
C PRO A 383 9.21 -30.70 -11.91
N PRO A 384 10.26 -31.23 -12.57
CA PRO A 384 11.51 -31.62 -11.91
C PRO A 384 12.34 -30.43 -11.40
N SER A 385 11.93 -29.19 -11.73
CA SER A 385 12.55 -27.94 -11.29
C SER A 385 11.87 -27.34 -10.05
N LEU A 386 10.74 -27.89 -9.59
CA LEU A 386 9.92 -27.29 -8.54
C LEU A 386 10.69 -27.24 -7.22
N GLN A 387 10.85 -26.06 -6.65
CA GLN A 387 11.58 -25.82 -5.39
C GLN A 387 10.63 -25.47 -4.25
N ASP A 388 9.60 -24.69 -4.54
CA ASP A 388 8.67 -24.17 -3.56
C ASP A 388 7.24 -24.54 -3.93
N LEU A 389 6.60 -25.34 -3.09
CA LEU A 389 5.19 -25.70 -3.21
C LEU A 389 4.43 -25.26 -1.96
N ALA A 390 3.42 -24.42 -2.15
CA ALA A 390 2.56 -23.95 -1.07
C ALA A 390 1.10 -24.29 -1.35
N PHE A 391 0.49 -25.07 -0.45
CA PHE A 391 -0.94 -25.30 -0.43
C PHE A 391 -1.67 -24.25 0.42
N GLY A 392 -2.91 -23.94 0.03
CA GLY A 392 -3.76 -23.03 0.77
C GLY A 392 -4.42 -23.66 1.99
N LEU A 393 -5.16 -22.84 2.74
CA LEU A 393 -5.75 -23.17 4.03
C LEU A 393 -6.57 -24.47 4.06
N SER A 394 -7.34 -24.76 3.00
CA SER A 394 -8.31 -25.86 2.96
C SER A 394 -7.75 -27.20 2.47
N PHE A 395 -6.48 -27.25 2.03
CA PHE A 395 -5.92 -28.49 1.49
C PHE A 395 -5.82 -29.55 2.59
N ASN A 396 -6.51 -30.67 2.40
CA ASN A 396 -6.56 -31.79 3.33
C ASN A 396 -6.76 -33.13 2.61
N GLN A 397 -6.00 -33.34 1.52
CA GLN A 397 -5.97 -34.62 0.82
C GLN A 397 -4.80 -35.50 1.29
N PRO A 398 -4.92 -36.83 1.21
CA PRO A 398 -3.81 -37.74 1.49
C PRO A 398 -2.62 -37.47 0.56
N ILE A 399 -1.41 -37.58 1.11
CA ILE A 399 -0.16 -37.31 0.39
C ILE A 399 0.84 -38.49 0.41
N GLY A 400 0.43 -39.65 0.93
CA GLY A 400 1.32 -40.79 1.17
C GLY A 400 1.86 -41.48 -0.09
N LYS A 401 1.24 -41.24 -1.25
CA LYS A 401 1.62 -41.87 -2.54
C LYS A 401 2.12 -40.87 -3.58
N ILE A 402 2.48 -39.67 -3.14
CA ILE A 402 2.94 -38.62 -4.05
C ILE A 402 4.43 -38.80 -4.33
N GLU A 403 4.78 -38.81 -5.61
CA GLU A 403 6.17 -38.68 -6.06
C GLU A 403 6.56 -37.20 -6.06
N TRP A 404 7.21 -36.76 -4.99
CA TRP A 404 7.72 -35.39 -4.89
C TRP A 404 8.97 -35.19 -5.77
N PRO A 405 9.12 -34.04 -6.45
CA PRO A 405 10.31 -33.79 -7.25
C PRO A 405 11.53 -33.63 -6.34
N SER A 406 12.68 -34.18 -6.76
CA SER A 406 13.92 -34.15 -5.98
C SER A 406 14.47 -32.74 -5.73
N SER A 407 14.02 -31.75 -6.51
CA SER A 407 14.38 -30.35 -6.34
C SER A 407 13.60 -29.63 -5.24
N LEU A 408 12.56 -30.25 -4.66
CA LEU A 408 11.67 -29.58 -3.71
C LEU A 408 12.39 -29.24 -2.41
N ARG A 409 12.44 -27.94 -2.09
CA ARG A 409 13.12 -27.37 -0.91
C ARG A 409 12.15 -26.91 0.16
N SER A 410 10.98 -26.40 -0.25
CA SER A 410 9.94 -25.93 0.65
C SER A 410 8.61 -26.54 0.27
N LEU A 411 7.99 -27.19 1.25
CA LEU A 411 6.61 -27.64 1.17
C LEU A 411 5.81 -27.04 2.32
N ARG A 412 4.77 -26.29 2.00
CA ARG A 412 3.91 -25.63 2.98
C ARG A 412 2.49 -26.15 2.88
N PHE A 413 1.95 -26.61 4.00
CA PHE A 413 0.56 -27.00 4.12
C PHE A 413 -0.26 -25.93 4.84
N GLY A 414 -1.54 -25.86 4.52
CA GLY A 414 -2.51 -24.98 5.18
C GLY A 414 -3.04 -25.55 6.49
N GLN A 415 -3.82 -24.72 7.20
CA GLN A 415 -4.38 -25.01 8.52
C GLN A 415 -5.21 -26.30 8.58
N SER A 416 -5.89 -26.69 7.50
CA SER A 416 -6.77 -27.86 7.49
C SER A 416 -6.03 -29.19 7.26
N PHE A 417 -4.76 -29.18 6.89
CA PHE A 417 -4.03 -30.42 6.61
C PHE A 417 -3.84 -31.24 7.89
N ASN A 418 -4.43 -32.44 7.92
CA ASN A 418 -4.41 -33.32 9.09
C ASN A 418 -4.26 -34.80 8.67
N HIS A 419 -3.32 -35.08 7.79
CA HIS A 419 -2.97 -36.44 7.37
C HIS A 419 -1.61 -36.88 7.94
N PRO A 420 -1.40 -38.19 8.19
CA PRO A 420 -0.12 -38.70 8.64
C PRO A 420 1.01 -38.37 7.65
N VAL A 421 2.16 -37.98 8.19
CA VAL A 421 3.36 -37.67 7.40
C VAL A 421 4.54 -38.62 7.63
N ALA A 422 4.35 -39.62 8.50
CA ALA A 422 5.42 -40.53 8.95
C ALA A 422 5.91 -41.48 7.86
N GLU A 423 5.06 -41.86 6.91
CA GLU A 423 5.35 -42.85 5.86
C GLU A 423 5.64 -42.20 4.50
N ILE A 424 5.87 -40.88 4.46
CA ILE A 424 6.13 -40.15 3.22
C ILE A 424 7.61 -40.26 2.87
N ALA A 425 7.89 -40.68 1.65
CA ALA A 425 9.21 -40.58 1.04
C ALA A 425 9.47 -39.12 0.64
N TRP A 426 10.09 -38.36 1.55
CA TRP A 426 10.52 -36.99 1.27
C TRP A 426 11.72 -36.98 0.32
N PRO A 427 11.82 -35.99 -0.59
CA PRO A 427 12.99 -35.85 -1.45
C PRO A 427 14.25 -35.65 -0.60
N SER A 428 15.35 -36.27 -1.02
CA SER A 428 16.63 -36.19 -0.31
C SER A 428 17.19 -34.77 -0.34
N CYS A 429 17.60 -34.26 0.82
CA CYS A 429 18.23 -32.95 0.98
C CYS A 429 19.55 -32.78 0.22
#